data_AF-K2C2Q2-F1
#
_entry.id   AF-K2C2Q2-F1
#
_cell.length_a   1.000
_cell.length_b   1.000
_cell.length_c   1.000
_cell.angle_alpha   90.00
_cell.angle_beta   90.00
_cell.angle_gamma   90.00
#
_symmetry.space_group_name_H-M   'P 1'
#
loop_
_entity.id
_entity.type
_entity.pdbx_description
1 polymer ?
#
loop_
_entity_poly.entity_id
_entity_poly.type
_entity_poly.pdbx_seq_one_letter_code
_entity_poly.pdbx_strand_id
1 'polypeptide(L)'
;MIEGFDYKTFPKELVSKVLIKYTAGQSYERIAQSEVPASFASIQRIVNEAVNRGVITAAQKRGVGNGGLKRERARVIYQKHPEAKVEQIARLAGCRTSTVYRAKRGE
;
A
#
# COMPACT_ATOMS: atom_id res chain seq x y z
N MET A 1 10.42 -10.43 13.27
CA MET A 1 10.32 -9.06 13.81
C MET A 1 10.94 -8.15 12.77
N ILE A 2 10.23 -7.13 12.25
CA ILE A 2 10.84 -6.18 11.31
C ILE A 2 11.66 -5.21 12.16
N GLU A 3 12.97 -5.41 12.22
CA GLU A 3 13.86 -4.44 12.83
C GLU A 3 13.98 -3.24 11.89
N GLY A 4 13.56 -2.05 12.35
CA GLY A 4 13.86 -0.81 11.64
C GLY A 4 15.37 -0.65 11.50
N PHE A 5 15.80 0.10 10.49
CA PHE A 5 17.21 0.40 10.26
C PHE A 5 17.45 1.89 10.39
N ASP A 6 18.71 2.27 10.61
CA ASP A 6 19.10 3.68 10.58
C ASP A 6 19.05 4.19 9.14
N TYR A 7 18.17 5.17 8.92
CA TYR A 7 18.08 5.91 7.67
C TYR A 7 18.58 7.32 7.94
N LYS A 8 19.50 7.84 7.11
CA LYS A 8 20.30 9.07 7.32
C LYS A 8 19.57 10.28 7.94
N THR A 9 18.25 10.37 7.81
CA THR A 9 17.40 11.47 8.31
C THR A 9 16.23 11.03 9.21
N PHE A 10 16.00 9.74 9.46
CA PHE A 10 14.87 9.25 10.26
C PHE A 10 15.32 8.32 11.38
N PRO A 11 14.85 8.54 12.63
CA PRO A 11 15.14 7.64 13.74
C PRO A 11 14.70 6.20 13.45
N LYS A 12 15.48 5.21 13.90
CA LYS A 12 15.19 3.77 13.78
C LYS A 12 13.76 3.41 14.24
N GLU A 13 13.30 4.03 15.32
CA GLU A 13 11.96 3.80 15.86
C GLU A 13 10.84 4.29 14.91
N LEU A 14 11.04 5.44 14.25
CA LEU A 14 10.12 5.96 13.25
C LEU A 14 10.05 5.02 12.05
N VAL A 15 11.21 4.56 11.58
CA VAL A 15 11.31 3.60 10.47
C VAL A 15 10.57 2.31 10.82
N SER A 16 10.79 1.74 12.00
CA SER A 16 10.08 0.56 12.49
C SER A 16 8.55 0.77 12.49
N LYS A 17 8.07 1.88 13.06
CA LYS A 17 6.63 2.19 13.13
C LYS A 17 5.99 2.29 11.73
N VAL A 18 6.67 2.94 10.79
CA VAL A 18 6.22 3.05 9.39
C VAL A 18 6.16 1.67 8.74
N LEU A 19 7.23 0.87 8.85
CA LEU A 19 7.30 -0.43 8.19
C LEU A 19 6.30 -1.42 8.77
N ILE A 20 6.10 -1.45 10.10
CA ILE A 20 5.09 -2.30 10.75
C ILE A 20 3.70 -1.99 10.18
N LYS A 21 3.29 -0.72 10.20
CA LYS A 21 1.97 -0.32 9.66
C LYS A 21 1.85 -0.60 8.17
N TYR A 22 2.92 -0.39 7.40
CA TYR A 22 2.95 -0.70 5.99
C TYR A 22 2.78 -2.20 5.73
N THR A 23 3.55 -3.05 6.41
CA THR A 23 3.40 -4.51 6.25
C THR A 23 2.07 -5.05 6.77
N ALA A 24 1.39 -4.32 7.64
CA ALA A 24 0.01 -4.58 8.04
C ALA A 24 -1.04 -4.17 6.97
N GLY A 25 -0.61 -3.74 5.78
CA GLY A 25 -1.48 -3.40 4.65
C GLY A 25 -1.99 -1.96 4.65
N GLN A 26 -1.43 -1.06 5.46
CA GLN A 26 -1.84 0.35 5.45
C GLN A 26 -1.18 1.13 4.31
N SER A 27 -1.98 1.93 3.60
CA SER A 27 -1.46 2.84 2.57
C SER A 27 -0.61 3.94 3.18
N TYR A 28 0.23 4.60 2.37
CA TYR A 28 1.04 5.72 2.82
C TYR A 28 0.19 6.87 3.39
N GLU A 29 -0.95 7.16 2.77
CA GLU A 29 -1.89 8.19 3.23
C GLU A 29 -2.46 7.83 4.61
N ARG A 30 -2.84 6.57 4.81
CA ARG A 30 -3.36 6.09 6.10
C ARG A 30 -2.30 6.11 7.19
N ILE A 31 -1.04 5.81 6.85
CA ILE A 31 0.08 5.92 7.78
C ILE A 31 0.35 7.38 8.14
N ALA A 32 0.31 8.29 7.15
CA ALA A 32 0.51 9.73 7.36
C ALA A 32 -0.60 10.39 8.19
N GLN A 33 -1.81 9.85 8.14
CA GLN A 33 -2.95 10.27 8.97
C GLN A 33 -2.99 9.59 10.35
N SER A 34 -2.08 8.65 10.61
CA SER A 34 -1.98 7.98 11.91
C SER A 34 -1.07 8.75 12.86
N GLU A 35 -0.91 8.25 14.08
CA GLU A 35 -0.02 8.81 15.12
C GLU A 35 1.48 8.75 14.77
N VAL A 36 1.85 8.27 13.57
CA VAL A 36 3.25 8.27 13.12
C VAL A 36 3.63 9.68 12.68
N PRO A 37 4.63 10.33 13.30
CA PRO A 37 5.04 11.68 12.95
C PRO A 37 5.91 11.68 11.68
N ALA A 38 5.34 11.25 10.54
CA ALA A 38 6.01 11.20 9.26
C ALA A 38 5.09 11.69 8.14
N SER A 39 5.60 12.57 7.29
CA SER A 39 4.89 13.00 6.09
C SER A 39 4.76 11.86 5.07
N PHE A 40 3.81 11.98 4.15
CA PHE A 40 3.64 11.05 3.03
C PHE A 40 4.97 10.82 2.27
N ALA A 41 5.70 11.91 1.98
CA ALA A 41 6.98 11.83 1.26
C ALA A 41 8.05 11.08 2.07
N SER A 42 8.09 11.30 3.39
CA SER A 42 8.99 10.59 4.30
C SER A 42 8.67 9.10 4.35
N ILE A 43 7.39 8.74 4.48
CA ILE A 43 6.92 7.34 4.46
C ILE A 43 7.33 6.66 3.15
N GLN A 44 7.10 7.33 2.01
CA GLN A 44 7.47 6.79 0.71
C GLN A 44 8.99 6.57 0.59
N ARG A 45 9.81 7.49 1.09
CA ARG A 45 11.28 7.32 1.12
C ARG A 45 11.70 6.13 2.00
N ILE A 46 11.13 6.01 3.20
CA ILE A 46 11.41 4.91 4.14
C ILE A 46 11.09 3.57 3.48
N VAL A 47 9.90 3.43 2.88
CA VAL A 47 9.46 2.19 2.22
C VAL A 47 10.31 1.86 0.99
N ASN A 48 10.69 2.87 0.19
CA ASN A 48 11.58 2.67 -0.95
C ASN A 48 12.96 2.16 -0.50
N GLU A 49 13.53 2.76 0.54
CA GLU A 49 14.81 2.32 1.08
C GLU A 49 14.71 0.91 1.67
N ALA A 50 13.61 0.59 2.36
CA ALA A 50 13.38 -0.74 2.89
C ALA A 50 13.32 -1.82 1.80
N VAL A 51 12.83 -1.47 0.60
CA VAL A 51 12.94 -2.35 -0.59
C VAL A 51 14.39 -2.46 -1.07
N ASN A 52 15.12 -1.35 -1.17
CA ASN A 52 16.51 -1.35 -1.61
C ASN A 52 17.40 -2.21 -0.71
N ARG A 53 17.12 -2.21 0.60
CA ARG A 53 17.85 -3.01 1.61
C ARG A 53 17.34 -4.44 1.74
N GLY A 54 16.29 -4.83 1.00
CA GLY A 54 15.71 -6.17 1.08
C GLY A 54 14.89 -6.45 2.34
N VAL A 55 14.57 -5.43 3.15
CA VAL A 55 13.75 -5.56 4.36
C VAL A 55 12.29 -5.90 4.00
N ILE A 56 11.81 -5.37 2.88
CA ILE A 56 10.53 -5.75 2.27
C ILE A 56 10.71 -6.01 0.77
N THR A 57 9.93 -6.93 0.23
CA THR A 57 10.00 -7.29 -1.19
C THR A 57 9.32 -6.25 -2.08
N ALA A 58 9.76 -6.14 -3.34
CA ALA A 58 9.07 -5.32 -4.34
C ALA A 58 7.63 -5.79 -4.60
N ALA A 59 7.30 -7.05 -4.33
CA ALA A 59 5.94 -7.58 -4.39
C ALA A 59 5.08 -7.02 -3.25
N GLN A 60 5.56 -7.06 -2.01
CA GLN A 60 4.89 -6.47 -0.85
C GLN A 60 4.64 -4.96 -1.06
N LYS A 61 5.65 -4.24 -1.58
CA LYS A 61 5.48 -2.82 -1.90
C LYS A 61 4.39 -2.57 -2.94
N ARG A 62 4.32 -3.42 -3.98
CA ARG A 62 3.28 -3.31 -5.01
C ARG A 62 1.88 -3.63 -4.47
N GLY A 63 1.76 -4.59 -3.56
CA GLY A 63 0.49 -4.98 -2.93
C GLY A 63 -0.07 -3.92 -1.99
N VAL A 64 0.79 -3.28 -1.18
CA VAL A 64 0.37 -2.28 -0.18
C VAL A 64 0.38 -0.84 -0.74
N GLY A 65 1.09 -0.59 -1.83
CA GLY A 65 0.99 0.69 -2.54
C GLY A 65 -0.47 1.03 -2.89
N ASN A 66 -0.79 2.32 -3.01
CA ASN A 66 -2.16 2.79 -3.28
C ASN A 66 -2.79 2.10 -4.50
N GLY A 67 -2.00 1.77 -5.53
CA GLY A 67 -2.44 0.97 -6.68
C GLY A 67 -2.79 -0.50 -6.37
N GLY A 68 -2.06 -1.16 -5.47
CA GLY A 68 -2.33 -2.52 -5.03
C GLY A 68 -3.56 -2.61 -4.13
N LEU A 69 -3.69 -1.70 -3.16
CA LEU A 69 -4.86 -1.63 -2.28
C LEU A 69 -6.15 -1.33 -3.04
N LYS A 70 -6.09 -0.41 -4.02
CA LYS A 70 -7.23 -0.13 -4.91
C LYS A 70 -7.59 -1.34 -5.78
N ARG A 71 -6.61 -2.13 -6.21
CA ARG A 71 -6.83 -3.35 -6.98
C ARG A 71 -7.46 -4.45 -6.14
N GLU A 72 -6.97 -4.64 -4.91
CA GLU A 72 -7.54 -5.62 -3.98
C GLU A 72 -8.97 -5.22 -3.59
N ARG A 73 -9.22 -3.94 -3.31
CA ARG A 73 -10.57 -3.43 -3.07
C ARG A 73 -11.50 -3.69 -4.26
N ALA A 74 -11.03 -3.44 -5.49
CA ALA A 74 -11.79 -3.75 -6.70
C ALA A 74 -12.04 -5.26 -6.85
N ARG A 75 -11.06 -6.11 -6.51
CA ARG A 75 -11.20 -7.58 -6.52
C ARG A 75 -12.27 -8.05 -5.54
N VAL A 76 -12.24 -7.55 -4.30
CA VAL A 76 -13.23 -7.89 -3.26
C VAL A 76 -14.64 -7.46 -3.68
N ILE A 77 -14.80 -6.26 -4.24
CA ILE A 77 -16.11 -5.78 -4.72
C ILE A 77 -16.60 -6.66 -5.88
N TYR A 78 -15.72 -7.00 -6.83
CA TYR A 78 -16.06 -7.90 -7.94
C TYR A 78 -16.46 -9.30 -7.45
N GLN A 79 -15.75 -9.87 -6.47
CA GLN A 79 -16.09 -11.18 -5.91
C GLN A 79 -17.44 -11.18 -5.17
N LYS A 80 -17.81 -10.06 -4.53
CA LYS A 80 -19.11 -9.91 -3.86
C LYS A 80 -20.27 -9.62 -4.82
N HIS A 81 -19.98 -8.95 -5.94
CA HIS A 81 -20.96 -8.51 -6.94
C HIS A 81 -20.44 -8.81 -8.35
N PRO A 82 -20.40 -10.08 -8.78
CA PRO A 82 -19.86 -10.46 -10.09
C PRO A 82 -20.63 -9.84 -11.27
N GLU A 83 -21.91 -9.51 -11.07
CA GLU A 83 -22.82 -8.87 -12.03
C GLU A 83 -22.63 -7.35 -12.17
N ALA A 84 -21.90 -6.70 -11.25
CA ALA A 84 -21.70 -5.27 -11.28
C ALA A 84 -20.85 -4.84 -12.50
N LYS A 85 -21.24 -3.72 -13.13
CA LYS A 85 -20.48 -3.15 -14.25
C LYS A 85 -19.11 -2.65 -13.78
N VAL A 86 -18.12 -2.72 -14.67
CA VAL A 86 -16.73 -2.34 -14.37
C VAL A 86 -16.64 -0.90 -13.87
N GLU A 87 -17.43 0.01 -14.43
CA GLU A 87 -17.51 1.42 -14.04
C GLU A 87 -18.05 1.60 -12.62
N GLN A 88 -19.02 0.78 -12.22
CA GLN A 88 -19.58 0.80 -10.86
C GLN A 88 -18.54 0.31 -9.85
N ILE A 89 -17.85 -0.79 -10.16
CA ILE A 89 -16.78 -1.32 -9.32
C ILE A 89 -15.65 -0.29 -9.18
N ALA A 90 -15.25 0.36 -10.28
CA ALA A 90 -14.21 1.38 -10.28
C ALA A 90 -14.57 2.57 -9.38
N ARG A 91 -15.82 3.04 -9.45
CA ARG A 91 -16.34 4.11 -8.59
C ARG A 91 -16.31 3.72 -7.10
N LEU A 92 -16.82 2.53 -6.77
CA LEU A 92 -16.85 2.03 -5.38
C LEU A 92 -15.45 1.77 -4.81
N ALA A 93 -14.52 1.31 -5.65
CA ALA A 93 -13.12 1.08 -5.28
C ALA A 93 -12.28 2.38 -5.27
N GLY A 94 -12.79 3.48 -5.80
CA GLY A 94 -12.05 4.75 -5.93
C GLY A 94 -10.85 4.64 -6.87
N CYS A 95 -11.00 3.90 -7.97
CA CYS A 95 -9.92 3.61 -8.91
C CYS A 95 -10.35 3.76 -10.38
N ARG A 96 -9.41 3.65 -11.32
CA ARG A 96 -9.72 3.66 -12.76
C ARG A 96 -10.27 2.31 -13.20
N THR A 97 -11.10 2.27 -14.24
CA THR A 97 -11.63 1.02 -14.82
C THR A 97 -10.53 0.04 -15.22
N SER A 98 -9.38 0.55 -15.71
CA SER A 98 -8.20 -0.27 -15.98
C SER A 98 -7.68 -1.03 -14.75
N THR A 99 -7.82 -0.48 -13.54
CA THR A 99 -7.44 -1.16 -12.30
C THR A 99 -8.38 -2.33 -12.01
N VAL A 100 -9.66 -2.20 -12.32
CA VAL A 100 -10.65 -3.27 -12.19
C VAL A 100 -10.38 -4.41 -13.18
N TYR A 101 -10.07 -4.10 -14.44
CA TYR A 101 -9.68 -5.13 -15.43
C TYR A 101 -8.42 -5.90 -15.03
N ARG A 102 -7.45 -5.22 -14.41
CA ARG A 102 -6.26 -5.88 -13.84
C ARG A 102 -6.61 -6.73 -12.62
N ALA A 103 -7.49 -6.25 -11.75
CA ALA A 103 -7.99 -7.01 -10.61
C ALA A 103 -8.70 -8.31 -11.04
N LYS A 104 -9.53 -8.25 -12.08
CA LYS A 104 -10.21 -9.43 -12.66
C LYS A 104 -9.21 -10.46 -13.22
N ARG A 105 -8.07 -10.01 -13.75
CA ARG A 105 -7.01 -10.88 -14.30
C ARG A 105 -6.02 -11.41 -13.26
N GLY A 106 -6.12 -10.97 -12.00
CA GLY A 106 -5.21 -11.40 -10.93
C GLY A 106 -3.80 -10.80 -11.02
N GLU A 107 -3.63 -9.67 -11.72
CA GLU A 107 -2.34 -8.97 -11.89
C GLU A 107 -1.93 -8.09 -10.71
#